data_AF-A0A2T4BNJ0-F1
#
_entry.id   AF-A0A2T4BNJ0-F1
#
_cell.length_a   1.000
_cell.length_b   1.000
_cell.length_c   1.000
_cell.angle_alpha   90.00
_cell.angle_beta   90.00
_cell.angle_gamma   90.00
#
_symmetry.space_group_name_H-M   'P 1'
#
loop_
_entity.id
_entity.type
_entity.pdbx_description
1 polymer ?
#
loop_
_entity_poly.entity_id
_entity_poly.type
_entity_poly.pdbx_seq_one_letter_code
_entity_poly.pdbx_strand_id
1 'polypeptide(L)'
;MSALSDEPEIIKLNPKTLTRDEVMEEMQPILLRLNDYEWTTELAADIAAVLTPQKLKVMPRRAKASFTEWIYQQEDKKYIQWLENASDDLISITWNEMKRIPGAKIWSQGHPIASALDQLVKAADEFSPEQKDFVQARVTEIRGYIQCEKEREPQEVEQFTATVLKAIEKTEATIIDRLGGVHGEMR
;
A
#
# COMPACT_ATOMS: atom_id res chain seq x y z
N MET A 1 9.99 -6.54 -13.65
CA MET A 1 9.97 -5.13 -14.06
C MET A 1 8.57 -4.63 -13.79
N SER A 2 8.38 -3.82 -12.76
CA SER A 2 7.07 -3.31 -12.36
C SER A 2 6.60 -2.28 -13.38
N ALA A 3 5.41 -2.50 -13.96
CA ALA A 3 4.69 -1.44 -14.67
C ALA A 3 4.41 -0.33 -13.65
N LEU A 4 5.04 0.83 -13.86
CA LEU A 4 4.71 2.05 -13.16
C LEU A 4 3.27 2.38 -13.54
N SER A 5 2.37 2.27 -12.56
CA SER A 5 0.99 2.72 -12.70
C SER A 5 1.01 4.24 -12.82
N ASP A 6 0.77 4.76 -14.02
CA ASP A 6 0.60 6.19 -14.33
C ASP A 6 -0.79 6.71 -13.86
N GLU A 7 -1.36 6.14 -12.80
CA GLU A 7 -2.57 6.67 -12.20
C GLU A 7 -2.20 7.91 -11.35
N PRO A 8 -2.96 9.03 -11.46
CA PRO A 8 -2.72 10.20 -10.61
C PRO A 8 -2.91 9.81 -9.15
N GLU A 9 -1.81 9.70 -8.40
CA GLU A 9 -1.84 9.30 -6.99
C GLU A 9 -2.46 10.42 -6.14
N ILE A 10 -3.62 10.18 -5.54
CA ILE A 10 -4.13 11.05 -4.48
C ILE A 10 -3.46 10.61 -3.18
N ILE A 11 -2.58 11.45 -2.67
CA ILE A 11 -1.95 11.28 -1.37
C ILE A 11 -2.94 11.74 -0.30
N LYS A 12 -3.57 10.79 0.42
CA LYS A 12 -4.35 11.10 1.61
C LYS A 12 -3.48 10.92 2.86
N LEU A 13 -3.26 12.00 3.59
CA LEU A 13 -2.65 11.97 4.91
C LEU A 13 -3.74 11.69 5.94
N ASN A 14 -3.70 10.51 6.56
CA ASN A 14 -4.58 10.21 7.69
C ASN A 14 -3.81 10.40 8.99
N PRO A 15 -4.22 11.34 9.86
CA PRO A 15 -3.60 11.46 11.17
C PRO A 15 -3.92 10.21 11.99
N LYS A 16 -2.89 9.49 12.41
CA LYS A 16 -2.95 8.42 13.41
C LYS A 16 -2.37 8.94 14.70
N THR A 17 -3.08 8.68 15.79
CA THR A 17 -2.58 8.92 17.14
C THR A 17 -2.38 7.57 17.80
N LEU A 18 -1.27 7.43 18.51
CA LEU A 18 -0.96 6.28 19.35
C LEU A 18 -0.69 6.77 20.75
N THR A 19 -1.38 6.20 21.71
CA THR A 19 -1.25 6.53 23.13
C THR A 19 -0.41 5.50 23.85
N ARG A 20 0.15 5.88 25.00
CA ARG A 20 0.89 4.96 25.86
C ARG A 20 0.03 3.78 26.29
N ASP A 21 -1.23 4.00 26.63
CA ASP A 21 -2.10 2.94 27.15
C ASP A 21 -2.34 1.85 26.10
N GLU A 22 -2.63 2.25 24.85
CA GLU A 22 -2.76 1.31 23.72
C GLU A 22 -1.47 0.54 23.47
N VAL A 23 -0.31 1.21 23.56
CA VAL A 23 0.99 0.54 23.39
C VAL A 23 1.28 -0.40 24.54
N MET A 24 0.99 -0.01 25.77
CA MET A 24 1.23 -0.87 26.91
C MET A 24 0.30 -2.07 26.91
N GLU A 25 -0.96 -1.94 26.50
CA GLU A 25 -1.87 -3.08 26.34
C GLU A 25 -1.30 -4.15 25.40
N GLU A 26 -0.70 -3.73 24.28
CA GLU A 26 -0.09 -4.64 23.31
C GLU A 26 1.29 -5.16 23.74
N MET A 27 2.12 -4.31 24.38
CA MET A 27 3.50 -4.64 24.74
C MET A 27 3.62 -5.37 26.09
N GLN A 28 2.62 -5.28 26.97
CA GLN A 28 2.68 -5.86 28.33
C GLN A 28 3.01 -7.35 28.34
N PRO A 29 2.39 -8.22 27.49
CA PRO A 29 2.70 -9.64 27.50
C PRO A 29 4.15 -9.95 27.12
N ILE A 30 4.73 -9.17 26.20
CA ILE A 30 6.13 -9.29 25.79
C ILE A 30 7.05 -8.86 26.93
N LEU A 31 6.73 -7.75 27.61
CA LEU A 31 7.50 -7.26 28.75
C LEU A 31 7.50 -8.23 29.93
N LEU A 32 6.38 -8.90 30.18
CA LEU A 32 6.30 -9.95 31.21
C LEU A 32 7.21 -11.12 30.85
N ARG A 33 7.13 -11.61 29.60
CA ARG A 33 8.00 -12.71 29.13
C ARG A 33 9.48 -12.36 29.19
N LEU A 34 9.84 -11.10 28.89
CA LEU A 34 11.22 -10.61 29.01
C LEU A 34 11.75 -10.60 30.45
N ASN A 35 10.88 -10.40 31.44
CA ASN A 35 11.28 -10.38 32.85
C ASN A 35 11.34 -11.79 33.46
N ASP A 36 10.53 -12.73 32.96
CA ASP A 36 10.32 -14.04 33.60
C ASP A 36 11.08 -15.21 32.94
N TYR A 37 11.47 -15.11 31.66
CA TYR A 37 12.03 -16.23 30.90
C TYR A 37 13.49 -16.06 30.51
N GLU A 38 14.19 -17.20 30.37
CA GLU A 38 15.42 -17.25 29.58
C GLU A 38 15.13 -16.87 28.14
N TRP A 39 16.07 -16.14 27.56
CA TRP A 39 15.96 -15.59 26.22
C TRP A 39 15.72 -16.65 25.15
N THR A 40 14.68 -16.49 24.32
CA THR A 40 14.38 -17.41 23.21
C THR A 40 14.30 -16.70 21.87
N THR A 41 14.60 -17.43 20.80
CA THR A 41 14.50 -16.96 19.42
C THR A 41 13.06 -16.58 19.04
N GLU A 42 12.08 -17.28 19.61
CA GLU A 42 10.65 -16.99 19.43
C GLU A 42 10.27 -15.63 20.03
N LEU A 43 10.71 -15.36 21.27
CA LEU A 43 10.49 -14.06 21.90
C LEU A 43 11.16 -12.93 21.11
N ALA A 44 12.35 -13.16 20.56
CA ALA A 44 13.00 -12.16 19.69
C ALA A 44 12.20 -11.88 18.40
N ALA A 45 11.60 -12.91 17.80
CA ALA A 45 10.73 -12.75 16.63
C ALA A 45 9.44 -11.98 16.98
N ASP A 46 8.82 -12.28 18.12
CA ASP A 46 7.64 -11.58 18.62
C ASP A 46 7.92 -10.09 18.86
N ILE A 47 9.07 -9.77 19.46
CA ILE A 47 9.52 -8.39 19.67
C ILE A 47 9.70 -7.70 18.31
N ALA A 48 10.42 -8.31 17.38
CA ALA A 48 10.67 -7.72 16.07
C ALA A 48 9.38 -7.49 15.24
N ALA A 49 8.37 -8.35 15.42
CA ALA A 49 7.09 -8.23 14.73
C ALA A 49 6.23 -7.07 15.27
N VAL A 50 6.29 -6.82 16.58
CA VAL A 50 5.38 -5.87 17.25
C VAL A 50 6.03 -4.51 17.47
N LEU A 51 7.35 -4.45 17.69
CA LEU A 51 8.07 -3.24 18.03
C LEU A 51 8.21 -2.30 16.83
N THR A 52 7.76 -1.07 16.99
CA THR A 52 7.89 0.00 15.98
C THR A 52 8.55 1.23 16.60
N PRO A 53 9.15 2.14 15.81
CA PRO A 53 9.76 3.35 16.35
C PRO A 53 8.71 4.25 17.03
N GLN A 54 7.46 4.25 16.56
CA GLN A 54 6.36 5.01 17.19
C GLN A 54 6.00 4.44 18.56
N LYS A 55 5.87 3.11 18.68
CA LYS A 55 5.61 2.44 19.96
C LYS A 55 6.73 2.69 20.96
N LEU A 56 7.98 2.60 20.50
CA LEU A 56 9.15 2.94 21.31
C LEU A 56 9.06 4.34 21.88
N LYS A 57 8.67 5.36 21.10
CA LYS A 57 8.56 6.74 21.60
C LYS A 57 7.59 6.90 22.77
N VAL A 58 6.42 6.25 22.71
CA VAL A 58 5.37 6.41 23.73
C VAL A 58 5.47 5.44 24.90
N MET A 59 6.32 4.40 24.79
CA MET A 59 6.59 3.49 25.89
C MET A 59 7.24 4.23 27.08
N PRO A 60 6.87 3.87 28.32
CA PRO A 60 7.49 4.44 29.51
C PRO A 60 8.96 4.04 29.58
N ARG A 61 9.78 4.88 30.23
CA ARG A 61 11.23 4.65 30.39
C ARG A 61 11.60 3.26 30.90
N ARG A 62 10.81 2.69 31.83
CA ARG A 62 11.05 1.35 32.36
C ARG A 62 10.88 0.25 31.31
N ALA A 63 9.86 0.35 30.46
CA ALA A 63 9.66 -0.61 29.37
C ALA A 63 10.78 -0.51 28.32
N LYS A 64 11.21 0.72 27.98
CA LYS A 64 12.38 0.94 27.10
C LYS A 64 13.65 0.29 27.65
N ALA A 65 13.86 0.38 28.97
CA ALA A 65 15.00 -0.26 29.63
C ALA A 65 14.98 -1.78 29.48
N SER A 66 13.81 -2.43 29.62
CA SER A 66 13.66 -3.87 29.39
C SER A 66 14.03 -4.31 27.96
N PHE A 67 13.82 -3.45 26.95
CA PHE A 67 14.24 -3.74 25.58
C PHE A 67 15.70 -3.39 25.29
N THR A 68 16.38 -2.63 26.15
CA THR A 68 17.71 -2.10 25.84
C THR A 68 18.71 -3.22 25.62
N GLU A 69 18.71 -4.24 26.48
CA GLU A 69 19.56 -5.42 26.33
C GLU A 69 19.26 -6.17 25.03
N TRP A 70 17.97 -6.34 24.68
CA TRP A 70 17.57 -6.97 23.41
C TRP A 70 18.11 -6.21 22.20
N ILE A 71 17.92 -4.89 22.20
CA ILE A 71 18.27 -3.99 21.10
C ILE A 71 19.77 -4.03 20.83
N TYR A 72 20.61 -4.04 21.87
CA TYR A 72 22.07 -4.08 21.71
C TYR A 72 22.60 -5.43 21.23
N GLN A 73 21.85 -6.52 21.40
CA GLN A 73 22.20 -7.84 20.88
C GLN A 73 21.81 -8.03 19.41
N GLN A 74 20.98 -7.15 18.83
CA GLN A 74 20.57 -7.28 17.43
C GLN A 74 21.69 -6.85 16.48
N GLU A 75 21.89 -7.61 15.41
CA GLU A 75 22.76 -7.21 14.30
C GLU A 75 22.20 -5.97 13.57
N ASP A 76 20.87 -5.83 13.53
CA ASP A 76 20.19 -4.71 12.89
C ASP A 76 20.22 -3.46 13.77
N LYS A 77 21.14 -2.55 13.43
CA LYS A 77 21.36 -1.29 14.16
C LYS A 77 20.19 -0.33 14.11
N LYS A 78 19.14 -0.58 13.31
CA LYS A 78 17.95 0.29 13.28
C LYS A 78 17.30 0.42 14.66
N TYR A 79 17.32 -0.65 15.46
CA TYR A 79 16.68 -0.66 16.78
C TYR A 79 17.39 0.27 17.77
N ILE A 80 18.73 0.38 17.68
CA ILE A 80 19.51 1.34 18.46
C ILE A 80 19.09 2.76 18.08
N GLN A 81 19.00 3.04 16.78
CA GLN A 81 18.57 4.35 16.30
C GLN A 81 17.13 4.68 16.75
N TRP A 82 16.23 3.69 16.78
CA TRP A 82 14.86 3.87 17.25
C TRP A 82 14.83 4.19 18.76
N LEU A 83 15.67 3.53 19.56
CA LEU A 83 15.78 3.78 20.99
C LEU A 83 16.32 5.18 21.29
N GLU A 84 17.37 5.60 20.57
CA GLU A 84 17.94 6.96 20.68
C GLU A 84 16.91 8.04 20.33
N ASN A 85 16.15 7.81 19.25
CA ASN A 85 15.08 8.70 18.80
C ASN A 85 13.85 8.68 19.72
N ALA A 86 13.79 7.74 20.68
CA ALA A 86 12.73 7.56 21.66
C ALA A 86 13.16 7.99 23.08
N SER A 87 14.18 8.84 23.20
CA SER A 87 14.66 9.36 24.49
C SER A 87 13.58 10.12 25.29
N ASP A 88 12.65 10.77 24.59
CA ASP A 88 11.51 11.45 25.19
C ASP A 88 10.48 10.47 25.77
N ASP A 89 9.92 10.78 26.94
CA ASP A 89 8.88 9.98 27.59
C ASP A 89 7.48 10.48 27.22
N LEU A 90 7.10 10.28 25.95
CA LEU A 90 5.85 10.77 25.41
C LEU A 90 4.66 9.93 25.91
N ILE A 91 3.53 10.60 26.16
CA ILE A 91 2.26 9.95 26.53
C ILE A 91 1.46 9.59 25.27
N SER A 92 1.67 10.32 24.18
CA SER A 92 1.09 10.05 22.87
C SER A 92 1.97 10.60 21.75
N ILE A 93 1.78 10.06 20.55
CA ILE A 93 2.37 10.57 19.32
C ILE A 93 1.33 10.57 18.22
N THR A 94 1.31 11.64 17.42
CA THR A 94 0.49 11.72 16.20
C THR A 94 1.40 11.78 14.99
N TRP A 95 1.12 10.95 13.99
CA TRP A 95 1.80 10.99 12.69
C TRP A 95 0.80 10.82 11.56
N ASN A 96 1.16 11.33 10.38
CA ASN A 96 0.36 11.14 9.20
C ASN A 96 0.78 9.84 8.51
N GLU A 97 -0.14 8.89 8.44
CA GLU A 97 0.04 7.73 7.57
C GLU A 97 -0.36 8.13 6.15
N MET A 98 0.58 7.97 5.23
CA MET A 98 0.33 8.22 3.82
C MET A 98 -0.44 7.04 3.25
N LYS A 99 -1.73 7.23 2.97
CA LYS A 99 -2.51 6.27 2.18
C LYS A 99 -2.53 6.76 0.74
N ARG A 100 -1.88 5.99 -0.14
CA ARG A 100 -2.02 6.17 -1.58
C ARG A 100 -3.40 5.67 -1.97
N ILE A 101 -4.24 6.58 -2.43
CA ILE A 101 -5.52 6.23 -3.01
C ILE A 101 -5.31 6.34 -4.52
N PRO A 102 -5.53 5.26 -5.29
CA PRO A 102 -5.66 5.36 -6.74
C PRO A 102 -6.57 6.53 -7.07
N GLY A 103 -6.09 7.51 -7.83
CA GLY A 103 -6.91 8.63 -8.24
C GLY A 103 -8.21 8.12 -8.84
N ALA A 104 -9.31 8.83 -8.61
CA ALA A 104 -10.54 8.52 -9.33
C ALA A 104 -10.21 8.56 -10.82
N LYS A 105 -10.33 7.41 -11.50
CA LYS A 105 -10.04 7.31 -12.94
C LYS A 105 -10.73 8.45 -13.68
N ILE A 106 -10.08 9.02 -14.69
CA ILE A 106 -10.60 10.19 -15.40
C ILE A 106 -11.99 9.93 -16.04
N TRP A 107 -12.33 8.66 -16.27
CA TRP A 107 -13.64 8.17 -16.75
C TRP A 107 -14.63 7.76 -15.65
N SER A 108 -14.27 7.91 -14.36
CA SER A 108 -15.15 7.59 -13.24
C SER A 108 -16.19 8.69 -13.00
N GLN A 109 -17.38 8.31 -12.52
CA GLN A 109 -18.49 9.26 -12.30
C GLN A 109 -18.20 10.34 -11.23
N GLY A 110 -17.20 10.13 -10.37
CA GLY A 110 -16.78 11.11 -9.36
C GLY A 110 -15.70 12.08 -9.83
N HIS A 111 -15.19 11.94 -11.06
CA HIS A 111 -14.09 12.78 -11.55
C HIS A 111 -14.62 14.13 -12.08
N PRO A 112 -14.04 15.28 -11.66
CA PRO A 112 -14.57 16.61 -11.99
C PRO A 112 -14.50 16.96 -13.48
N ILE A 113 -13.73 16.20 -14.28
CA ILE A 113 -13.54 16.47 -15.72
C ILE A 113 -14.85 16.41 -16.51
N ALA A 114 -15.78 15.52 -16.15
CA ALA A 114 -17.07 15.45 -16.85
C ALA A 114 -17.86 16.75 -16.66
N SER A 115 -17.93 17.24 -15.41
CA SER A 115 -18.59 18.51 -15.10
C SER A 115 -17.88 19.70 -15.74
N ALA A 116 -16.54 19.72 -15.76
CA ALA A 116 -15.77 20.77 -16.42
C ALA A 116 -16.02 20.81 -17.95
N LEU A 117 -16.11 19.66 -18.60
CA LEU A 117 -16.44 19.57 -20.03
C LEU A 117 -17.88 20.02 -20.31
N ASP A 118 -18.84 19.68 -19.45
CA ASP A 118 -20.23 20.17 -19.55
C ASP A 118 -20.29 21.70 -19.37
N GLN A 119 -19.55 22.24 -18.41
CA GLN A 119 -19.45 23.70 -18.20
C GLN A 119 -18.81 24.41 -19.39
N LEU A 120 -17.80 23.81 -20.02
CA LEU A 120 -17.14 24.38 -21.20
C LEU A 120 -18.10 24.44 -22.40
N VAL A 121 -18.92 23.41 -22.62
CA VAL A 121 -19.97 23.41 -23.66
C VAL A 121 -21.02 24.47 -23.37
N LYS A 122 -21.43 24.61 -22.10
CA LYS A 122 -22.42 25.60 -21.69
C LYS A 122 -21.90 27.03 -21.81
N ALA A 123 -20.64 27.28 -21.44
CA ALA A 123 -19.99 28.58 -21.60
C ALA A 123 -19.86 28.96 -23.09
N ALA A 124 -19.79 27.97 -23.98
CA ALA A 124 -19.72 28.21 -25.42
C ALA A 124 -21.03 28.75 -26.02
N ASP A 125 -22.15 28.73 -25.28
CA ASP A 125 -23.40 29.36 -25.70
C ASP A 125 -23.29 30.89 -25.79
N GLU A 126 -22.28 31.50 -25.15
CA GLU A 126 -22.02 32.94 -25.18
C GLU A 126 -21.13 33.37 -26.38
N PHE A 127 -20.59 32.41 -27.14
CA PHE A 127 -19.69 32.68 -28.27
C PHE A 127 -20.40 32.73 -29.62
N SER A 128 -19.67 33.10 -30.68
CA SER A 128 -20.20 33.02 -32.05
C SER A 128 -20.52 31.56 -32.41
N PRO A 129 -21.43 31.31 -33.36
CA PRO A 129 -21.77 29.95 -33.80
C PRO A 129 -20.54 29.12 -34.21
N GLU A 130 -19.60 29.75 -34.92
CA GLU A 130 -18.36 29.08 -35.38
C GLU A 130 -17.44 28.70 -34.21
N GLN A 131 -17.35 29.56 -33.18
CA GLN A 131 -16.59 29.29 -31.97
C GLN A 131 -17.25 28.22 -31.11
N LYS A 132 -18.58 28.23 -31.03
CA LYS A 132 -19.37 27.23 -30.35
C LYS A 132 -19.18 25.85 -30.98
N ASP A 133 -19.27 25.76 -32.30
CA ASP A 133 -19.05 24.51 -33.04
C ASP A 133 -17.62 24.00 -32.83
N PHE A 134 -16.62 24.88 -32.84
CA PHE A 134 -15.24 24.52 -32.54
C PHE A 134 -15.07 23.95 -31.12
N VAL A 135 -15.66 24.59 -30.10
CA VAL A 135 -15.59 24.13 -28.72
C VAL A 135 -16.31 22.79 -28.54
N GLN A 136 -17.48 22.62 -29.15
CA GLN A 136 -18.22 21.35 -29.12
C GLN A 136 -17.46 20.21 -29.79
N ALA A 137 -16.80 20.46 -30.92
CA ALA A 137 -15.97 19.47 -31.61
C ALA A 137 -14.81 19.01 -30.71
N ARG A 138 -14.12 19.94 -30.04
CA ARG A 138 -13.01 19.62 -29.13
C ARG A 138 -13.46 18.88 -27.87
N VAL A 139 -14.59 19.27 -27.28
CA VAL A 139 -15.15 18.53 -26.14
C VAL A 139 -15.55 17.11 -26.54
N THR A 140 -16.11 16.93 -27.73
CA THR A 140 -16.48 15.60 -28.25
C THR A 140 -15.25 14.72 -28.46
N GLU A 141 -14.19 15.28 -29.03
CA GLU A 141 -12.89 14.61 -29.20
C GLU A 141 -12.29 14.17 -27.86
N ILE A 142 -12.27 15.06 -26.85
CA ILE A 142 -11.78 14.74 -25.50
C ILE A 142 -12.64 13.64 -24.84
N ARG A 143 -13.96 13.68 -24.99
CA ARG A 143 -14.85 12.61 -24.50
C ARG A 143 -14.57 11.28 -25.20
N GLY A 144 -14.27 11.31 -26.49
CA GLY A 144 -13.84 10.14 -27.26
C GLY A 144 -12.58 9.50 -26.66
N TYR A 145 -11.55 10.30 -26.37
CA TYR A 145 -10.33 9.80 -25.74
C TYR A 145 -10.57 9.21 -24.34
N ILE A 146 -11.36 9.88 -23.50
CA ILE A 146 -11.71 9.36 -22.16
C ILE A 146 -12.47 8.03 -22.25
N GLN A 147 -13.34 7.88 -23.25
CA GLN A 147 -14.08 6.64 -23.49
C GLN A 147 -13.17 5.52 -23.99
N CYS A 148 -12.22 5.80 -24.90
CA CYS A 148 -11.22 4.82 -25.34
C CYS A 148 -10.36 4.33 -24.17
N GLU A 149 -9.93 5.21 -23.28
CA GLU A 149 -9.16 4.84 -22.08
C GLU A 149 -9.99 3.96 -21.12
N LYS A 150 -11.29 4.26 -20.96
CA LYS A 150 -12.22 3.42 -20.19
C LYS A 150 -12.35 1.99 -20.76
N GLU A 151 -12.30 1.84 -22.09
CA GLU A 151 -12.44 0.56 -22.77
C GLU A 151 -11.12 -0.23 -22.85
N ARG A 152 -9.99 0.47 -22.82
CA ARG A 152 -8.65 -0.13 -22.89
C ARG A 152 -8.29 -0.92 -21.64
N GLU A 153 -8.65 -0.43 -20.46
CA GLU A 153 -8.33 -1.09 -19.19
C GLU A 153 -8.90 -2.52 -19.06
N PRO A 154 -10.21 -2.78 -19.28
CA PRO A 154 -10.72 -4.14 -19.21
C PRO A 154 -10.10 -5.06 -20.27
N GLN A 155 -9.73 -4.55 -21.44
CA GLN A 155 -9.02 -5.33 -22.47
C GLN A 155 -7.60 -5.71 -22.03
N GLU A 156 -6.86 -4.81 -21.40
CA GLU A 156 -5.52 -5.10 -20.87
C GLU A 156 -5.58 -6.11 -19.72
N VAL A 157 -6.58 -6.00 -18.84
CA VAL A 157 -6.83 -6.98 -17.77
C VAL A 157 -7.19 -8.34 -18.35
N GLU A 158 -8.09 -8.40 -19.34
CA GLU A 158 -8.49 -9.65 -19.99
C GLU A 158 -7.31 -10.33 -20.70
N GLN A 159 -6.47 -9.56 -21.40
CA GLN A 159 -5.25 -10.07 -22.04
C GLN A 159 -4.23 -10.59 -21.01
N PHE A 160 -4.05 -9.88 -19.91
CA PHE A 160 -3.19 -10.32 -18.81
C PHE A 160 -3.72 -11.61 -18.18
N THR A 161 -5.00 -11.68 -17.85
CA THR A 161 -5.64 -12.88 -17.30
C THR A 161 -5.51 -14.07 -18.24
N ALA A 162 -5.76 -13.89 -19.54
CA ALA A 162 -5.58 -14.94 -20.55
C ALA A 162 -4.11 -15.42 -20.62
N THR A 163 -3.16 -14.50 -20.52
CA THR A 163 -1.72 -14.82 -20.51
C THR A 163 -1.33 -15.62 -19.27
N VAL A 164 -1.81 -15.22 -18.10
CA VAL A 164 -1.55 -15.91 -16.83
C VAL A 164 -2.17 -17.30 -16.84
N LEU A 165 -3.43 -17.45 -17.27
CA LEU A 165 -4.10 -18.75 -17.38
C LEU A 165 -3.32 -19.70 -18.29
N LYS A 166 -2.89 -19.23 -19.47
CA LYS A 166 -2.08 -20.03 -20.40
C LYS A 166 -0.73 -20.45 -19.82
N ALA A 167 -0.11 -19.59 -19.00
CA ALA A 167 1.13 -19.91 -18.31
C ALA A 167 0.94 -20.96 -17.20
N ILE A 168 -0.20 -20.91 -16.50
CA ILE A 168 -0.60 -21.92 -15.50
C ILE A 168 -0.81 -23.26 -16.19
N GLU A 169 -1.63 -23.32 -17.24
CA GLU A 169 -1.90 -24.55 -18.02
C GLU A 169 -0.60 -25.21 -18.53
N LYS A 170 0.33 -24.40 -19.04
CA LYS A 170 1.64 -24.89 -19.50
C LYS A 170 2.48 -25.46 -18.36
N THR A 171 2.46 -24.81 -17.19
CA THR A 171 3.16 -25.28 -15.99
C THR A 171 2.58 -26.60 -15.50
N GLU A 172 1.25 -26.71 -15.44
CA GLU A 172 0.54 -27.93 -15.05
C GLU A 172 0.86 -29.10 -15.99
N ALA A 173 0.81 -28.88 -17.30
CA ALA A 173 1.19 -29.89 -18.29
C ALA A 173 2.65 -30.37 -18.10
N THR A 174 3.56 -29.45 -17.78
CA THR A 174 4.97 -29.79 -17.51
C THR A 174 5.14 -30.60 -16.22
N ILE A 175 4.37 -30.31 -15.18
CA ILE A 175 4.38 -31.07 -13.92
C ILE A 175 3.81 -32.47 -14.14
N ILE A 176 2.70 -32.60 -14.86
CA ILE A 176 2.08 -33.89 -15.18
C ILE A 176 3.04 -34.77 -15.99
N ASP A 177 3.69 -34.22 -17.01
CA ASP A 177 4.68 -34.93 -17.83
C ASP A 177 5.85 -35.46 -16.98
N ARG A 178 6.40 -34.62 -16.10
CA ARG A 178 7.48 -35.02 -15.18
C ARG A 178 7.06 -36.11 -14.19
N LEU A 179 5.86 -36.01 -13.62
CA LEU A 179 5.35 -37.02 -12.69
C LEU A 179 4.99 -38.34 -13.38
N GLY A 180 4.52 -38.28 -14.63
CA GLY A 180 4.26 -39.45 -15.47
C GLY A 180 5.55 -40.17 -15.91
N GLY A 181 6.59 -39.42 -16.26
CA GLY A 181 7.91 -39.98 -16.60
C GLY A 181 8.58 -40.71 -15.44
N VAL A 182 8.49 -40.16 -14.22
CA VAL A 182 9.05 -40.77 -12.99
C VAL A 182 8.36 -42.10 -12.64
N HIS A 183 7.09 -42.29 -13.00
CA HIS A 183 6.40 -43.58 -12.83
C HIS A 183 6.71 -44.62 -13.92
N GLY A 184 7.24 -44.20 -15.08
CA GLY A 184 7.65 -45.09 -16.16
C GLY A 184 9.02 -45.74 -15.95
N GLU A 185 9.91 -45.10 -15.17
CA GLU A 185 11.27 -45.60 -14.89
C GLU A 185 11.37 -46.52 -13.66
N MET A 186 10.26 -46.75 -12.94
CA MET A 186 10.18 -47.70 -11.81
C MET A 186 9.47 -49.02 -12.16
N ARG A 187 9.53 -49.48 -13.41
CA ARG A 187 9.05 -50.81 -13.83
C ARG A 187 10.16 -51.64 -14.47
#